data_AF-A0A345E0J1-F1
#
_entry.id   AF-A0A345E0J1-F1
#
_cell.length_a   1.000
_cell.length_b   1.000
_cell.length_c   1.000
_cell.angle_alpha   90.00
_cell.angle_beta   90.00
_cell.angle_gamma   90.00
#
_symmetry.space_group_name_H-M   'P 1'
#
loop_
_entity.id
_entity.type
_entity.pdbx_description
1 polymer ?
#
loop_
_entity_poly.entity_id
_entity_poly.type
_entity_poly.pdbx_seq_one_letter_code
_entity_poly.pdbx_strand_id
1 'polypeptide(L)' 'MGTEPQSDRGGNRGGERDVGPTVASTAEAIDRQLTAALDAAESSETRFHLRQALQLVEALDE' A
#
# COMPACT_ATOMS: atom_id res chain seq x y z
N MET A 1 -14.03 -29.48 -46.17
CA MET A 1 -13.44 -29.31 -44.83
C MET A 1 -13.81 -27.92 -44.34
N GLY A 2 -14.87 -27.82 -43.54
CA GLY A 2 -15.38 -26.55 -43.04
C GLY A 2 -16.82 -26.70 -42.57
N THR A 3 -17.00 -26.81 -41.25
CA THR A 3 -18.18 -26.34 -40.48
C THR A 3 -17.93 -26.65 -38.99
N GLU A 4 -17.80 -25.56 -38.23
CA GLU A 4 -18.26 -25.31 -36.86
C GLU A 4 -17.81 -26.21 -35.67
N PRO A 5 -17.12 -25.64 -34.67
CA PRO A 5 -17.15 -26.14 -33.31
C PRO A 5 -18.32 -25.53 -32.53
N GLN A 6 -19.25 -26.42 -32.19
CA GLN A 6 -19.97 -26.59 -30.94
C GLN A 6 -19.90 -25.47 -29.89
N SER A 7 -21.09 -25.01 -29.48
CA SER A 7 -21.37 -24.14 -28.35
C SER A 7 -20.74 -24.63 -27.04
N ASP A 8 -20.15 -23.72 -26.27
CA ASP A 8 -20.05 -23.88 -24.82
C ASP A 8 -20.56 -22.62 -24.11
N ARG A 9 -21.40 -22.91 -23.12
CA ARG A 9 -22.30 -22.01 -22.42
C ARG A 9 -21.81 -21.97 -20.99
N GLY A 10 -21.48 -20.79 -20.49
CA GLY A 10 -21.15 -20.58 -19.08
C GLY A 10 -19.92 -19.69 -19.00
N GLY A 11 -20.06 -18.45 -18.57
CA GLY A 11 -20.46 -18.11 -17.21
C GLY A 11 -19.24 -17.48 -16.54
N ASN A 12 -19.48 -16.61 -15.56
CA ASN A 12 -18.45 -15.91 -14.77
C ASN A 12 -17.79 -14.73 -15.53
N ARG A 13 -18.29 -13.50 -15.49
CA ARG A 13 -18.27 -12.62 -14.29
C ARG A 13 -17.17 -13.02 -13.30
N GLY A 14 -15.92 -12.94 -13.75
CA GLY A 14 -14.74 -13.16 -12.93
C GLY A 14 -13.89 -11.91 -12.89
N GLY A 15 -14.34 -10.92 -12.13
CA GLY A 15 -13.57 -9.80 -11.57
C GLY A 15 -12.42 -9.23 -12.39
N GLU A 16 -12.65 -8.04 -12.95
CA GLU A 16 -11.74 -6.91 -12.70
C GLU A 16 -11.61 -6.73 -11.19
N ARG A 17 -10.83 -7.61 -10.59
CA ARG A 17 -10.18 -7.38 -9.31
C ARG A 17 -8.72 -7.43 -9.66
N ASP A 18 -8.30 -6.34 -10.31
CA ASP A 18 -6.92 -5.89 -10.25
C ASP A 18 -6.61 -5.61 -8.78
N VAL A 19 -6.37 -6.69 -8.04
CA VAL A 19 -5.82 -6.68 -6.68
C VAL A 19 -4.32 -6.90 -6.85
N GLY A 20 -3.71 -6.00 -7.64
CA GLY A 20 -2.30 -5.67 -7.55
C GLY A 20 -2.11 -4.71 -6.37
N PRO A 21 -0.93 -4.68 -5.75
CA PRO A 21 -0.76 -4.31 -4.34
C PRO A 21 -1.42 -2.97 -4.06
N THR A 22 -2.24 -2.91 -3.01
CA THR A 22 -2.64 -1.64 -2.39
C THR A 22 -1.36 -0.87 -2.13
N VAL A 23 -0.99 0.02 -3.06
CA VAL A 23 0.21 0.84 -2.94
C VAL A 23 -0.09 1.68 -1.73
N ALA A 24 0.61 1.39 -0.62
CA ALA A 24 0.47 2.17 0.59
C ALA A 24 0.53 3.65 0.19
N SER A 25 -0.39 4.47 0.71
CA SER A 25 -0.37 5.89 0.39
C SER A 25 1.04 6.43 0.65
N THR A 26 1.47 7.47 -0.06
CA THR A 26 2.80 8.04 0.19
C THR A 26 2.98 8.39 1.67
N ALA A 27 1.92 8.82 2.36
CA ALA A 27 1.91 9.03 3.81
C ALA A 27 2.14 7.74 4.60
N GLU A 28 1.42 6.64 4.30
CA GLU A 28 1.62 5.34 4.96
C GLU A 28 3.03 4.77 4.75
N ALA A 29 3.62 4.97 3.57
CA ALA A 29 4.99 4.55 3.30
C ALA A 29 6.01 5.35 4.13
N ILE A 30 5.81 6.66 4.25
CA ILE A 30 6.65 7.54 5.07
C ILE A 30 6.50 7.21 6.55
N ASP A 31 5.27 6.99 7.03
CA ASP A 31 4.98 6.62 8.42
C ASP A 31 5.74 5.35 8.85
N ARG A 32 5.67 4.29 8.03
CA ARG A 32 6.40 3.03 8.29
C ARG A 32 7.91 3.23 8.36
N GLN A 33 8.46 4.07 7.48
CA GLN A 33 9.91 4.36 7.47
C GLN A 33 10.34 5.15 8.71
N LEU A 34 9.58 6.16 9.10
CA LEU A 34 9.85 6.97 10.28
C LEU A 34 9.72 6.15 11.56
N THR A 35 8.74 5.27 11.64
CA THR A 35 8.57 4.33 12.76
C THR A 35 9.76 3.38 12.87
N ALA A 36 10.19 2.75 11.75
CA ALA A 36 11.35 1.89 11.76
C ALA A 36 12.65 2.63 12.15
N ALA A 37 12.82 3.88 11.69
CA ALA A 37 13.93 4.71 12.08
C ALA A 37 13.89 5.07 13.58
N LEU A 38 12.69 5.29 14.15
CA LEU A 38 12.52 5.61 15.56
C LEU A 38 12.92 4.43 16.45
N ASP A 39 12.56 3.21 16.05
CA ASP A 39 12.94 1.97 16.73
C ASP A 39 14.46 1.74 16.71
N ALA A 40 15.11 2.05 15.59
CA ALA A 40 16.55 1.89 15.41
C ALA A 40 17.38 3.03 16.02
N ALA A 41 16.79 4.20 16.25
CA ALA A 41 17.53 5.37 16.72
C ALA A 41 18.04 5.17 18.16
N GLU A 42 19.33 5.38 18.39
CA GLU A 42 19.94 5.28 19.72
C GLU A 42 19.96 6.64 20.45
N SER A 43 20.08 7.74 19.69
CA SER A 43 20.12 9.10 20.22
C SER A 43 18.74 9.61 20.60
N SER A 44 18.63 10.20 21.79
CA SER A 44 17.42 10.89 22.27
C SER A 44 17.01 12.08 21.40
N GLU A 45 17.96 12.81 20.83
CA GLU A 45 17.70 13.92 19.89
C GLU A 45 17.10 13.41 18.58
N THR A 46 17.67 12.34 18.01
CA THR A 46 17.15 11.71 16.79
C THR A 46 15.73 11.17 17.02
N ARG A 47 15.47 10.51 18.15
CA ARG A 47 14.12 10.04 18.50
C ARG A 47 13.12 11.19 18.64
N PHE A 48 13.55 12.33 19.18
CA PHE A 48 12.69 13.51 19.29
C PHE A 48 12.26 14.01 17.90
N HIS A 49 13.21 14.19 16.98
CA HIS A 49 12.90 14.65 15.62
C HIS A 49 12.07 13.65 14.82
N LEU A 50 12.30 12.35 14.98
CA LEU A 50 11.51 11.31 14.30
C LEU A 50 10.05 11.31 14.78
N ARG A 51 9.79 11.51 16.08
CA ARG A 51 8.41 11.70 16.58
C ARG A 51 7.76 12.96 16.03
N GLN A 52 8.52 14.06 15.94
CA GLN A 52 8.01 15.29 15.33
C GLN A 52 7.65 15.08 13.86
N ALA A 53 8.46 14.34 13.12
CA ALA A 53 8.17 14.02 11.72
C ALA A 53 6.90 13.16 11.57
N LEU A 54 6.69 12.17 12.45
CA LEU A 54 5.45 11.36 12.46
C LEU A 54 4.21 12.22 12.70
N GLN A 55 4.26 13.14 13.67
CA GLN A 55 3.15 14.07 13.93
C GLN A 55 2.81 14.96 12.74
N LEU A 56 3.82 15.36 11.95
CA LEU A 56 3.60 16.13 10.72
C LEU A 56 2.96 15.29 9.62
N VAL A 57 3.29 14.00 9.52
CA VAL A 57 2.66 13.09 8.55
C VAL A 57 1.19 12.88 8.88
N GLU A 58 0.86 12.64 10.15
CA GLU A 58 -0.52 12.54 10.63
C GLU A 58 -1.34 13.81 10.31
N ALA A 59 -0.76 14.99 10.58
CA ALA A 59 -1.42 16.27 10.31
C ALA A 59 -1.61 16.60 8.81
N LEU A 60 -0.91 15.89 7.91
CA LEU A 60 -1.04 16.06 6.45
C LEU A 60 -2.04 15.07 5.83
N ASP A 61 -2.43 14.02 6.57
CA ASP A 61 -3.38 13.00 6.13
C ASP A 61 -4.84 13.32 6.54
N GLU A 62 -5.05 14.28 7.45
CA GLU A 62 -6.36 14.86 7.84
C GLU A 62 -6.90 15.89 6.82
#